data_AF-A0A662GTQ1-F1
#
_entry.id   AF-A0A662GTQ1-F1
#
_cell.length_a   1.000
_cell.length_b   1.000
_cell.length_c   1.000
_cell.angle_alpha   90.00
_cell.angle_beta   90.00
_cell.angle_gamma   90.00
#
_symmetry.space_group_name_H-M   'P 1'
#
loop_
_entity.id
_entity.type
_entity.pdbx_description
1 polymer ?
#
loop_
_entity_poly.entity_id
_entity_poly.type
_entity_poly.pdbx_seq_one_letter_code
_entity_poly.pdbx_strand_id
1 'polypeptide(L)' 'MNAGKIFEKRAKPKSHMKLISIWVPETMLKALDELVEMGYFPSKSELIRYAIAEYLRSTRGFGINRDIRMFFGP' A
#
# COMPACT_ATOMS: atom_id res chain seq x y z
N MET A 1 -9.85 39.56 -24.25
CA MET A 1 -10.81 38.50 -23.88
C MET A 1 -10.01 37.35 -23.26
N ASN A 2 -10.02 37.20 -21.93
CA ASN A 2 -9.23 36.19 -21.22
C ASN A 2 -10.04 34.90 -21.12
N ALA A 3 -9.64 33.87 -21.86
CA ALA A 3 -10.20 32.53 -21.76
C ALA A 3 -9.92 31.95 -20.37
N GLY A 4 -10.96 31.39 -19.76
CA GLY A 4 -10.98 30.94 -18.38
C GLY A 4 -9.86 29.98 -18.03
N LYS A 5 -9.24 30.23 -16.87
CA LYS A 5 -8.48 29.21 -16.14
C LYS A 5 -9.46 28.12 -15.72
N ILE A 6 -9.60 27.10 -16.56
CA ILE A 6 -10.19 25.82 -16.17
C ILE A 6 -9.26 25.28 -15.11
N PHE A 7 -9.68 25.36 -13.84
CA PHE A 7 -9.02 24.67 -12.75
C PHE A 7 -9.19 23.17 -13.00
N GLU A 8 -8.30 22.58 -13.80
CA GLU A 8 -8.02 21.16 -13.70
C GLU A 8 -7.63 20.91 -12.24
N LYS A 9 -8.57 20.37 -11.46
CA LYS A 9 -8.26 19.72 -10.20
C LYS A 9 -7.25 18.62 -10.55
N ARG A 10 -5.95 18.92 -10.43
CA ARG A 10 -4.90 17.92 -10.52
C ARG A 10 -5.23 16.89 -9.45
N ALA A 11 -5.76 15.74 -9.85
CA ALA A 11 -5.87 14.60 -8.97
C ALA A 11 -4.47 14.39 -8.37
N LYS A 12 -4.34 14.41 -7.04
CA LYS A 12 -3.06 14.16 -6.39
C LYS A 12 -2.56 12.81 -6.93
N PRO A 13 -1.33 12.74 -7.48
CA PRO A 13 -0.85 11.50 -8.09
C PRO A 13 -0.96 10.39 -7.06
N LYS A 14 -1.57 9.26 -7.47
CA LYS A 14 -1.61 8.01 -6.71
C LYS A 14 -0.17 7.69 -6.35
N SER A 15 0.22 7.99 -5.12
CA SER A 15 1.59 8.05 -4.65
C SER A 15 2.34 6.77 -5.00
N HIS A 16 3.31 6.90 -5.90
CA HIS A 16 4.42 6.01 -6.28
C HIS A 16 4.45 4.55 -5.75
N MET A 17 3.38 3.76 -5.92
CA MET A 17 3.48 2.31 -5.72
C MET A 17 4.28 1.70 -6.88
N LYS A 18 5.35 0.98 -6.58
CA LYS A 18 6.15 0.23 -7.56
C LYS A 18 5.76 -1.24 -7.51
N LEU A 19 5.62 -1.87 -8.68
CA LEU A 19 5.45 -3.33 -8.76
C LEU A 19 6.75 -4.01 -8.35
N ILE A 20 6.64 -5.03 -7.51
CA ILE A 20 7.74 -5.93 -7.16
C ILE A 20 7.33 -7.36 -7.49
N SER A 21 8.28 -8.15 -7.96
CA SER A 21 8.13 -9.60 -8.14
C SER A 21 9.00 -10.29 -7.10
N ILE A 22 8.42 -11.21 -6.33
CA ILE A 22 9.12 -11.96 -5.28
C ILE A 22 8.83 -13.45 -5.45
N TRP A 23 9.79 -14.28 -5.04
CA TRP A 23 9.59 -15.72 -4.88
C TRP A 23 9.28 -16.00 -3.42
N VAL A 24 8.21 -16.74 -3.14
CA VAL A 24 7.83 -17.19 -1.80
C VAL A 24 7.44 -18.66 -1.82
N PRO A 25 7.60 -19.39 -0.71
CA PRO A 25 7.07 -20.75 -0.56
C PRO A 25 5.57 -20.81 -0.84
N GLU A 26 5.11 -21.89 -1.51
CA GLU A 26 3.70 -22.09 -1.86
C GLU A 26 2.79 -22.12 -0.61
N THR A 27 3.29 -22.69 0.48
CA THR A 27 2.57 -22.73 1.76
C THR A 27 2.28 -21.34 2.31
N MET A 28 3.16 -20.37 2.10
CA MET A 28 2.90 -18.98 2.47
C MET A 28 1.81 -18.38 1.58
N LEU A 29 1.81 -18.66 0.28
CA LEU A 29 0.78 -18.16 -0.63
C LEU A 29 -0.61 -18.67 -0.23
N LYS A 30 -0.73 -19.95 0.12
CA LYS A 30 -1.99 -20.55 0.62
C LYS A 30 -2.50 -19.85 1.88
N ALA A 31 -1.61 -19.58 2.84
CA ALA A 31 -1.98 -18.85 4.06
C ALA A 31 -2.44 -17.41 3.75
N LEU A 32 -1.83 -16.75 2.76
CA LEU A 32 -2.30 -15.42 2.31
C LEU A 32 -3.69 -15.48 1.67
N ASP A 33 -3.96 -16.53 0.89
CA ASP A 33 -5.27 -16.75 0.26
C ASP A 33 -6.36 -16.97 1.31
N GLU A 34 -6.14 -17.85 2.28
CA GLU A 34 -7.07 -18.12 3.37
C GLU A 34 -7.45 -16.83 4.14
N LEU A 35 -6.46 -15.97 4.44
CA LEU A 35 -6.71 -14.70 5.14
C LEU A 35 -7.56 -13.73 4.33
N VAL A 36 -7.42 -13.73 3.00
CA VAL A 36 -8.23 -12.90 2.10
C VAL A 36 -9.64 -13.47 1.94
N GLU A 37 -9.75 -14.79 1.79
CA GLU A 37 -11.03 -15.50 1.68
C GLU A 37 -11.90 -15.35 2.93
N MET A 38 -11.28 -15.38 4.12
CA MET A 38 -11.94 -15.09 5.39
C MET A 38 -12.33 -13.60 5.57
N GLY A 39 -11.92 -12.72 4.65
CA GLY A 39 -12.30 -11.31 4.66
C GLY A 39 -11.46 -10.41 5.57
N TYR A 40 -10.34 -10.90 6.13
CA TYR A 40 -9.46 -10.07 6.97
C TYR A 40 -8.76 -8.98 6.17
N PHE A 41 -8.47 -9.25 4.89
CA PHE A 41 -7.88 -8.30 3.97
C PHE A 41 -8.60 -8.33 2.63
N PRO A 42 -8.78 -7.17 1.97
CA PRO A 42 -9.50 -7.09 0.70
C PRO A 42 -8.71 -7.67 -0.48
N SER A 43 -7.39 -7.85 -0.34
CA SER A 43 -6.54 -8.52 -1.33
C SER A 43 -5.21 -8.97 -0.73
N LYS A 44 -4.56 -9.94 -1.39
CA LYS A 44 -3.17 -10.33 -1.08
C LYS A 44 -2.22 -9.14 -1.09
N SER A 45 -2.40 -8.20 -2.03
CA SER A 45 -1.54 -7.02 -2.14
C SER A 45 -1.69 -6.06 -0.96
N GLU A 46 -2.90 -5.87 -0.44
CA GLU A 46 -3.12 -5.06 0.78
C GLU A 46 -2.52 -5.75 2.01
N LEU A 47 -2.73 -7.06 2.14
CA LEU A 47 -2.13 -7.85 3.21
C LEU A 47 -0.59 -7.74 3.21
N ILE A 48 0.05 -7.96 2.05
CA ILE A 48 1.51 -7.89 1.91
C ILE A 48 2.02 -6.47 2.21
N ARG A 49 1.32 -5.42 1.72
CA ARG A 49 1.68 -4.03 2.05
C ARG A 49 1.60 -3.77 3.55
N TYR A 50 0.54 -4.23 4.21
CA TYR A 50 0.36 -4.09 5.65
C TYR A 50 1.49 -4.80 6.42
N ALA A 51 1.79 -6.06 6.09
CA ALA A 51 2.83 -6.84 6.74
C ALA A 51 4.22 -6.18 6.60
N ILE A 52 4.56 -5.70 5.40
CA ILE A 52 5.81 -4.97 5.15
C ILE A 52 5.84 -3.66 5.95
N ALA A 53 4.75 -2.88 5.93
CA ALA A 53 4.68 -1.62 6.66
C ALA A 53 4.81 -1.83 8.17
N GLU A 54 4.14 -2.83 8.74
CA GLU A 54 4.19 -3.14 10.17
C GLU A 54 5.58 -3.59 10.60
N TYR A 55 6.22 -4.44 9.81
CA TYR A 55 7.61 -4.84 10.04
C TYR A 55 8.57 -3.64 10.02
N LEU A 56 8.43 -2.75 9.03
CA LEU A 56 9.28 -1.57 8.92
C LEU A 56 9.03 -0.56 10.04
N ARG A 57 7.77 -0.40 10.50
CA ARG A 57 7.43 0.48 11.64
C ARG A 57 7.99 -0.02 12.96
N SER A 58 8.02 -1.34 13.16
CA SER A 58 8.54 -1.96 14.39
C SER A 58 10.07 -2.07 14.41
N THR A 59 10.74 -1.97 13.26
CA THR A 59 12.20 -2.05 13.17
C THR A 59 12.86 -0.67 13.36
N ARG A 60 13.53 -0.46 14.51
CA ARG A 60 14.27 0.78 14.81
C ARG A 60 15.32 1.09 13.74
N GLY A 61 15.37 2.34 13.27
CA GLY A 61 16.36 2.84 12.32
C GLY A 61 15.89 2.91 10.87
N PHE A 62 14.79 2.23 10.50
CA PHE A 62 14.16 2.41 9.20
C PHE A 62 13.15 3.56 9.30
N GLY A 63 13.65 4.78 9.10
CA GLY A 63 12.83 5.98 9.03
C GLY A 63 11.90 5.93 7.82
N ILE A 64 10.73 5.30 7.96
CA ILE A 64 9.61 5.64 7.10
C ILE A 64 9.22 7.07 7.47
N ASN A 65 9.77 8.02 6.70
CA ASN A 65 9.28 9.39 6.70
C ASN A 65 7.75 9.33 6.61
N ARG A 66 7.09 10.15 7.43
CA ARG A 66 5.73 9.99 7.98
C ARG A 66 4.55 9.91 6.98
N ASP A 67 4.80 9.59 5.72
CA ASP A 67 3.82 9.56 4.63
C ASP A 67 2.97 8.28 4.59
N ILE A 68 3.39 7.16 5.20
CA ILE A 68 2.56 5.94 5.20
C ILE A 68 1.23 6.10 5.96
N ARG A 69 1.17 7.04 6.91
CA ARG A 69 -0.09 7.38 7.61
C ARG A 69 -1.19 7.91 6.67
N MET A 70 -0.90 8.11 5.37
CA MET A 70 -1.88 8.51 4.37
C MET A 70 -2.56 7.34 3.63
N PHE A 71 -2.02 6.12 3.67
CA PHE A 71 -2.59 4.98 2.94
C PHE A 71 -3.60 4.17 3.74
N PHE A 72 -3.39 4.14 5.05
CA PHE A 72 -4.34 3.64 6.01
C PHE A 72 -4.60 4.85 6.90
N GLY A 73 -5.77 5.48 6.72
CA GLY A 73 -6.21 6.63 7.52
C GLY A 73 -6.25 6.31 9.02
N PRO A 74 -6.64 7.27 9.87
CA PRO A 74 -6.48 7.20 11.34
C PRO A 74 -6.95 5.88 11.94
#